data_AF-A0A7S1V8Q2-F1
#
_entry.id   AF-A0A7S1V8Q2-F1
#
_cell.length_a   1.000
_cell.length_b   1.000
_cell.length_c   1.000
_cell.angle_alpha   90.00
_cell.angle_beta   90.00
_cell.angle_gamma   90.00
#
_symmetry.space_group_name_H-M   'P 1'
#
loop_
_entity.id
_entity.type
_entity.pdbx_description
1 polymer ?
#
loop_
_entity_poly.entity_id
_entity_poly.type
_entity_poly.pdbx_seq_one_letter_code
_entity_poly.pdbx_strand_id
1 'polypeptide(L)'
;GWVPRARPPLPKGMRPYNPTTHVLLDNAAFNALVDDLDRTQAETAAARATAARAEARIRDEVAVELADRLAAAEQAFAQRLDDAMDAAEERARRRAFIEARLEQSEAIAEERITTSAQVAEVKAALDYVKDENASLEEALDKARSEATADRAELEKVKAAADAAAATAASRIAELEDQLRHAEA
;
A
#
# COMPACT_ATOMS: atom_id res chain seq x y z
N GLY A 1 96.41 59.55 55.89
CA GLY A 1 97.65 59.56 55.09
C GLY A 1 97.39 58.87 53.78
N TRP A 2 97.22 59.64 52.71
CA TRP A 2 97.06 59.14 51.35
C TRP A 2 98.45 58.96 50.73
N VAL A 3 98.78 57.75 50.30
CA VAL A 3 99.98 57.48 49.48
C VAL A 3 99.49 57.19 48.06
N PRO A 4 99.73 58.05 47.07
CA PRO A 4 99.34 57.76 45.69
C PRO A 4 100.26 56.65 45.13
N ARG A 5 99.69 55.48 44.87
CA ARG A 5 100.37 54.44 44.08
C ARG A 5 100.40 54.88 42.62
N ALA A 6 101.59 55.01 42.05
CA ALA A 6 101.79 55.27 40.63
C ALA A 6 101.12 54.16 39.80
N ARG A 7 100.30 54.54 38.81
CA ARG A 7 99.74 53.58 37.85
C ARG A 7 100.86 52.96 37.01
N PRO A 8 100.85 51.64 36.76
CA PRO A 8 101.82 51.00 35.89
C PRO A 8 101.69 51.53 34.45
N PRO A 9 102.81 51.66 33.70
CA PRO A 9 102.76 52.12 32.32
C PRO A 9 102.05 51.10 31.42
N LEU A 10 101.24 51.59 30.48
CA LEU A 10 100.57 50.78 29.47
C LEU A 10 101.61 50.05 28.57
N PRO A 11 101.34 48.82 28.11
CA PRO A 11 102.22 48.10 27.19
C PRO A 11 102.44 48.90 25.90
N LYS A 12 103.69 48.95 25.42
CA LYS A 12 104.05 49.63 24.16
C LYS A 12 103.23 49.04 23.00
N GLY A 13 102.35 49.85 22.42
CA GLY A 13 101.51 49.48 21.27
C GLY A 13 100.00 49.54 21.50
N MET A 14 99.53 49.63 22.74
CA MET A 14 98.10 49.87 23.03
C MET A 14 97.79 51.36 22.97
N ARG A 15 96.98 51.78 21.99
CA ARG A 15 96.33 53.11 22.01
C ARG A 15 95.32 53.14 23.15
N PRO A 16 95.18 54.24 23.90
CA PRO A 16 94.12 54.37 24.88
C PRO A 16 92.78 54.14 24.20
N TYR A 17 91.92 53.32 24.80
CA TYR A 17 90.52 53.19 24.38
C TYR A 17 89.91 54.59 24.38
N ASN A 18 89.64 55.12 23.18
CA ASN A 18 88.94 56.37 23.00
C ASN A 18 87.44 56.03 22.98
N PRO A 19 86.66 56.35 24.04
CA PRO A 19 85.21 56.15 24.02
C PRO A 19 84.50 57.06 23.00
N THR A 20 85.25 57.93 22.31
CA THR A 20 84.74 58.96 21.39
C THR A 20 84.86 58.55 19.92
N THR A 21 84.68 57.27 19.59
CA THR A 21 84.26 56.89 18.23
C THR A 21 82.73 56.91 18.19
N HIS A 22 82.14 58.07 18.51
CA HIS A 22 80.76 58.31 18.12
C HIS A 22 80.75 58.34 16.60
N VAL A 23 80.04 57.39 15.99
CA VAL A 23 79.63 57.49 14.60
C VAL A 23 78.78 58.75 14.50
N LEU A 24 79.41 59.88 14.16
CA LEU A 24 78.71 61.08 13.72
C LEU A 24 78.16 60.75 12.34
N LEU A 25 77.01 60.07 12.29
CA LEU A 25 76.15 60.18 11.13
C LEU A 25 75.89 61.68 10.94
N ASP A 26 76.19 62.18 9.75
CA ASP A 26 75.77 63.52 9.35
C ASP A 26 74.27 63.64 9.67
N ASN A 27 73.88 64.69 10.38
CA ASN A 27 72.51 64.89 10.85
C ASN A 27 71.53 64.88 9.65
N ALA A 28 72.00 65.30 8.47
CA ALA A 28 71.27 65.20 7.21
C ALA A 28 71.05 63.74 6.74
N ALA A 29 72.04 62.86 6.91
CA ALA A 29 71.94 61.45 6.51
C ALA A 29 71.02 60.65 7.44
N PHE A 30 71.01 60.96 8.75
CA PHE A 30 70.07 60.36 9.69
C PHE A 30 68.62 60.78 9.40
N ASN A 31 68.37 62.08 9.18
CA ASN A 31 67.04 62.57 8.83
C ASN A 31 66.53 61.95 7.50
N ALA A 32 67.40 61.81 6.49
CA ALA A 32 67.03 61.15 5.24
C ALA A 32 66.63 59.67 5.41
N LEU A 33 67.28 58.95 6.34
CA LEU A 33 66.91 57.57 6.67
C LEU A 33 65.57 57.48 7.41
N VAL A 34 65.29 58.45 8.30
CA VAL A 34 63.98 58.54 8.98
C VAL A 34 62.88 58.86 7.98
N ASP A 35 63.10 59.81 7.07
CA ASP A 35 62.15 60.15 6.01
C ASP A 35 61.89 58.95 5.07
N ASP A 36 62.92 58.17 4.73
CA ASP A 36 62.76 56.96 3.91
C ASP A 36 62.02 55.85 4.67
N LEU A 37 62.26 55.71 5.97
CA LEU A 37 61.54 54.79 6.83
C LEU A 37 60.06 55.19 6.94
N ASP A 38 59.77 56.47 7.16
CA ASP A 38 58.39 56.98 7.23
C ASP A 38 57.67 56.80 5.88
N ARG A 39 58.36 57.04 4.77
CA ARG A 39 57.84 56.80 3.42
C ARG A 39 57.51 55.33 3.19
N THR A 40 58.42 54.41 3.53
CA THR A 40 58.19 52.96 3.37
C THR A 40 57.09 52.45 4.30
N GLN A 41 56.97 52.99 5.52
CA GLN A 41 55.85 52.69 6.40
C GLN A 41 54.51 53.19 5.84
N ALA A 42 54.48 54.39 5.24
CA ALA A 42 53.29 54.92 4.59
C ALA A 42 52.88 54.09 3.35
N GLU A 43 53.85 53.69 2.52
CA GLU A 43 53.63 52.84 1.34
C GLU A 43 53.10 51.45 1.72
N THR A 44 53.69 50.83 2.75
CA THR A 44 53.22 49.52 3.26
C THR A 44 51.83 49.61 3.91
N ALA A 45 51.53 50.70 4.63
CA ALA A 45 50.20 50.95 5.17
C ALA A 45 49.16 51.14 4.05
N ALA A 46 49.50 51.88 3.00
CA ALA A 46 48.64 52.06 1.83
C ALA A 46 48.37 50.73 1.11
N ALA A 47 49.41 49.90 0.90
CA ALA A 47 49.28 48.57 0.29
C ALA A 47 48.43 47.61 1.14
N ARG A 48 48.55 47.67 2.48
CA ARG A 48 47.68 46.89 3.39
C ARG A 48 46.23 47.37 3.32
N ALA A 49 46.00 48.67 3.23
CA ALA A 49 44.65 49.22 3.13
C ALA A 49 43.97 48.84 1.80
N THR A 50 44.70 48.80 0.69
CA THR A 50 44.14 48.34 -0.59
C THR A 50 43.85 46.84 -0.58
N ALA A 51 44.76 46.02 -0.02
CA ALA A 51 44.53 44.59 0.14
C ALA A 51 43.30 44.29 1.02
N ALA A 52 43.15 44.97 2.16
CA ALA A 52 42.01 44.82 3.05
C ALA A 52 40.68 45.20 2.37
N ARG A 53 40.68 46.25 1.54
CA ARG A 53 39.50 46.64 0.75
C ARG A 53 39.14 45.60 -0.32
N ALA A 54 40.15 45.03 -1.00
CA ALA A 54 39.93 43.97 -1.98
C ALA A 54 39.37 42.70 -1.33
N GLU A 55 39.89 42.31 -0.16
CA GLU A 55 39.38 41.17 0.62
C GLU A 55 37.96 41.41 1.13
N ALA A 56 37.64 42.62 1.61
CA ALA A 56 36.28 42.99 1.98
C ALA A 56 35.32 42.85 0.79
N ARG A 57 35.71 43.34 -0.39
CA ARG A 57 34.90 43.22 -1.61
C ARG A 57 34.65 41.77 -2.01
N ILE A 58 35.68 40.92 -1.98
CA ILE A 58 35.53 39.49 -2.29
C ILE A 58 34.58 38.82 -1.27
N ARG A 59 34.70 39.15 0.02
CA ARG A 59 33.79 38.61 1.04
C ARG A 59 32.34 39.01 0.80
N ASP A 60 32.10 40.27 0.42
CA ASP A 60 30.75 40.75 0.11
C ASP A 60 30.19 40.05 -1.14
N GLU A 61 30.99 39.89 -2.20
CA GLU A 61 30.62 39.18 -3.42
C GLU A 61 30.27 37.70 -3.13
N VAL A 62 31.09 37.01 -2.33
CA VAL A 62 30.83 35.62 -1.91
C VAL A 62 29.59 35.52 -1.03
N ALA A 63 29.36 36.49 -0.13
CA ALA A 63 28.18 36.49 0.73
C ALA A 63 26.87 36.61 -0.09
N VAL A 64 26.86 37.45 -1.13
CA VAL A 64 25.72 37.58 -2.05
C VAL A 64 25.50 36.26 -2.81
N GLU A 65 26.56 35.68 -3.39
CA GLU A 65 26.43 34.42 -4.14
C GLU A 65 25.94 33.26 -3.26
N LEU A 66 26.40 33.18 -2.02
CA LEU A 66 25.93 32.18 -1.06
C LEU A 66 24.47 32.41 -0.66
N ALA A 67 24.05 33.65 -0.48
CA ALA A 67 22.65 33.98 -0.19
C ALA A 67 21.73 33.59 -1.36
N ASP A 68 22.13 33.88 -2.60
CA ASP A 68 21.37 33.50 -3.80
C ASP A 68 21.27 31.98 -3.96
N ARG A 69 22.38 31.26 -3.74
CA ARG A 69 22.39 29.79 -3.78
C ARG A 69 21.53 29.18 -2.68
N LEU A 70 21.54 29.75 -1.48
CA LEU A 70 20.71 29.29 -0.37
C LEU A 70 19.22 29.49 -0.71
N ALA A 71 18.83 30.68 -1.17
CA ALA A 71 17.46 30.96 -1.57
C ALA A 71 16.98 30.03 -2.69
N ALA A 72 17.82 29.78 -3.69
CA ALA A 72 17.51 28.83 -4.77
C ALA A 72 17.37 27.39 -4.26
N ALA A 73 18.21 26.97 -3.32
CA ALA A 73 18.14 25.65 -2.71
C ALA A 73 16.88 25.48 -1.85
N GLU A 74 16.49 26.50 -1.09
CA GLU A 74 15.26 26.52 -0.30
C GLU A 74 14.02 26.43 -1.18
N GLN A 75 13.97 27.20 -2.28
CA GLN A 75 12.88 27.13 -3.25
C GLN A 75 12.80 25.75 -3.93
N ALA A 76 13.94 25.21 -4.37
CA ALA A 76 13.99 23.89 -4.98
C ALA A 76 13.57 22.78 -3.99
N PHE A 77 13.90 22.94 -2.71
CA PHE A 77 13.48 22.01 -1.67
C PHE A 77 11.98 22.09 -1.39
N ALA A 78 11.42 23.31 -1.28
CA ALA A 78 9.98 23.52 -1.12
C ALA A 78 9.19 22.89 -2.28
N GLN A 79 9.63 23.13 -3.52
CA GLN A 79 8.98 22.53 -4.69
C GLN A 79 9.03 20.99 -4.65
N ARG A 80 10.17 20.40 -4.27
CA ARG A 80 10.29 18.94 -4.15
C ARG A 80 9.39 18.37 -3.07
N LEU A 81 9.16 19.11 -1.98
CA LEU A 81 8.21 18.70 -0.94
C LEU A 81 6.79 18.70 -1.47
N ASP A 82 6.37 19.77 -2.15
CA ASP A 82 5.04 19.86 -2.74
C ASP A 82 4.81 18.73 -3.75
N ASP A 83 5.75 18.51 -4.69
CA ASP A 83 5.68 17.42 -5.66
C ASP A 83 5.60 16.04 -4.99
N ALA A 84 6.34 15.84 -3.89
CA ALA A 84 6.33 14.58 -3.14
C ALA A 84 5.00 14.35 -2.43
N MET A 85 4.40 15.41 -1.88
CA MET A 85 3.09 15.36 -1.22
C MET A 85 1.98 15.06 -2.24
N ASP A 86 1.96 15.74 -3.38
CA ASP A 86 1.02 15.47 -4.48
C ASP A 86 1.14 14.02 -4.98
N ALA A 87 2.37 13.55 -5.17
CA ALA A 87 2.62 12.18 -5.57
C ALA A 87 2.24 11.16 -4.48
N ALA A 88 2.32 11.51 -3.20
CA ALA A 88 1.89 10.65 -2.10
C ALA A 88 0.36 10.55 -2.05
N GLU A 89 -0.34 11.67 -2.26
CA GLU A 89 -1.80 11.71 -2.31
C GLU A 89 -2.34 10.90 -3.49
N GLU A 90 -1.76 11.08 -4.68
CA GLU A 90 -2.15 10.30 -5.87
C GLU A 90 -1.92 8.79 -5.67
N ARG A 91 -0.81 8.40 -5.01
CA ARG A 91 -0.59 6.99 -4.64
C ARG A 91 -1.63 6.49 -3.63
N ALA A 92 -2.05 7.32 -2.68
CA ALA A 92 -3.09 6.96 -1.73
C ALA A 92 -4.44 6.74 -2.43
N ARG A 93 -4.83 7.65 -3.34
CA ARG A 93 -6.05 7.52 -4.16
C ARG A 93 -6.03 6.25 -5.02
N ARG A 94 -4.91 5.95 -5.68
CA ARG A 94 -4.76 4.71 -6.47
C ARG A 94 -4.88 3.45 -5.61
N ARG A 95 -4.26 3.44 -4.42
CA ARG A 95 -4.39 2.31 -3.48
C ARG A 95 -5.84 2.09 -3.07
N ALA A 96 -6.53 3.16 -2.65
CA ALA A 96 -7.95 3.08 -2.26
C ALA A 96 -8.83 2.59 -3.42
N PHE A 97 -8.58 3.04 -4.66
CA PHE A 97 -9.30 2.55 -5.83
C PHE A 97 -9.06 1.05 -6.09
N ILE A 98 -7.82 0.58 -5.98
CA ILE A 98 -7.48 -0.84 -6.18
C ILE A 98 -8.13 -1.69 -5.09
N GLU A 99 -8.05 -1.26 -3.84
CA GLU A 99 -8.63 -1.94 -2.68
C GLU A 99 -10.16 -2.09 -2.82
N ALA A 100 -10.87 -0.99 -3.13
CA ALA A 100 -12.32 -1.04 -3.36
C ALA A 100 -12.71 -1.97 -4.52
N ARG A 101 -11.90 -2.01 -5.59
CA ARG A 101 -12.14 -2.91 -6.73
C ARG A 101 -11.86 -4.37 -6.37
N LEU A 102 -10.89 -4.63 -5.51
CA LEU A 102 -10.58 -5.96 -5.01
C LEU A 102 -11.70 -6.47 -4.12
N GLU A 103 -12.16 -5.67 -3.15
CA GLU A 103 -13.32 -5.97 -2.30
C GLU A 103 -14.57 -6.27 -3.13
N GLN A 104 -14.85 -5.46 -4.15
CA GLN A 104 -15.97 -5.71 -5.07
C GLN A 104 -15.81 -7.05 -5.81
N SER A 105 -14.61 -7.38 -6.26
CA SER A 105 -14.34 -8.63 -6.98
C SER A 105 -14.49 -9.86 -6.08
N GLU A 106 -14.09 -9.75 -4.81
CA GLU A 106 -14.25 -10.80 -3.81
C GLU A 106 -15.72 -11.01 -3.48
N ALA A 107 -16.49 -9.95 -3.25
CA ALA A 107 -17.93 -10.03 -3.02
C ALA A 107 -18.68 -10.70 -4.18
N ILE A 108 -18.35 -10.35 -5.43
CA ILE A 108 -18.92 -11.00 -6.62
C ILE A 108 -18.52 -12.47 -6.68
N ALA A 109 -17.27 -12.82 -6.33
CA ALA A 109 -16.83 -14.21 -6.33
C ALA A 109 -17.59 -15.05 -5.30
N GLU A 110 -17.76 -14.53 -4.08
CA GLU A 110 -18.56 -15.16 -3.02
C GLU A 110 -20.01 -15.38 -3.45
N GLU A 111 -20.67 -14.34 -4.00
CA GLU A 111 -22.05 -14.42 -4.49
C GLU A 111 -22.20 -15.48 -5.59
N ARG A 112 -21.22 -15.58 -6.50
CA ARG A 112 -21.24 -16.60 -7.56
C ARG A 112 -21.10 -18.01 -6.98
N ILE A 113 -20.27 -18.20 -5.96
CA ILE A 113 -20.11 -19.49 -5.29
C ILE A 113 -21.43 -19.88 -4.62
N THR A 114 -22.03 -18.99 -3.83
CA THR A 114 -23.31 -19.27 -3.14
C THR A 114 -24.42 -19.56 -4.13
N THR A 115 -24.55 -18.76 -5.19
CA THR A 115 -25.55 -18.96 -6.24
C THR A 115 -25.33 -20.28 -6.98
N SER A 116 -24.08 -20.63 -7.28
CA SER A 116 -23.76 -21.90 -7.96
C SER A 116 -24.12 -23.13 -7.11
N ALA A 117 -23.90 -23.06 -5.79
CA ALA A 117 -24.27 -24.11 -4.86
C ALA A 117 -25.81 -24.25 -4.77
N GLN A 118 -26.53 -23.14 -4.67
CA GLN A 118 -28.00 -23.13 -4.68
C GLN A 118 -28.57 -23.71 -5.98
N VAL A 119 -27.99 -23.37 -7.13
CA VAL A 119 -28.39 -23.95 -8.42
C VAL A 119 -28.15 -25.46 -8.46
N ALA A 120 -27.04 -25.94 -7.89
CA ALA A 120 -26.76 -27.37 -7.81
C ALA A 120 -27.76 -28.11 -6.91
N GLU A 121 -28.12 -27.53 -5.76
CA GLU A 121 -29.11 -28.08 -4.83
C GLU A 121 -30.51 -28.13 -5.48
N VAL A 122 -30.93 -27.06 -6.14
CA VAL A 122 -32.22 -27.01 -6.86
C VAL A 122 -32.27 -28.04 -7.99
N LYS A 123 -31.16 -28.25 -8.70
CA LYS A 123 -31.08 -29.31 -9.73
C LYS A 123 -31.25 -30.70 -9.12
N ALA A 124 -30.55 -30.99 -8.01
CA ALA A 124 -30.67 -32.28 -7.33
C ALA A 124 -32.11 -32.51 -6.81
N ALA A 125 -32.74 -31.49 -6.23
CA ALA A 125 -34.13 -31.57 -5.80
C ALA A 125 -35.10 -31.78 -6.97
N LEU A 126 -34.87 -31.12 -8.10
CA LEU A 126 -35.66 -31.29 -9.32
C LEU A 126 -35.55 -32.71 -9.87
N ASP A 127 -34.35 -33.27 -9.90
CA ASP A 127 -34.12 -34.64 -10.38
C ASP A 127 -34.81 -35.66 -9.46
N TYR A 128 -34.72 -35.48 -8.13
CA TYR A 128 -35.46 -36.29 -7.16
C TYR A 128 -36.98 -36.26 -7.39
N VAL A 129 -37.56 -35.07 -7.60
CA VAL A 129 -38.99 -34.92 -7.87
C VAL A 129 -39.40 -35.59 -9.19
N LYS A 130 -38.55 -35.55 -10.22
CA LYS A 130 -38.82 -36.25 -11.48
C LYS A 130 -38.86 -37.76 -11.28
N ASP A 131 -37.89 -38.31 -10.55
CA ASP A 131 -37.82 -39.74 -10.28
C ASP A 131 -39.02 -40.21 -9.45
N GLU A 132 -39.41 -39.44 -8.43
CA GLU A 132 -40.59 -39.72 -7.61
C GLU A 132 -41.88 -39.69 -8.45
N ASN A 133 -42.04 -38.67 -9.32
CA ASN A 133 -43.20 -38.61 -10.21
C ASN A 133 -43.27 -39.79 -11.17
N ALA A 134 -42.13 -40.22 -11.75
CA ALA A 134 -42.10 -41.39 -12.61
C ALA A 134 -42.52 -42.67 -11.85
N SER A 135 -42.06 -42.83 -10.61
CA SER A 135 -42.48 -43.95 -9.75
C SER A 135 -43.98 -43.91 -9.42
N LEU A 136 -44.51 -42.72 -9.12
CA LEU A 136 -45.93 -42.53 -8.84
C LEU A 136 -46.80 -42.80 -10.07
N GLU A 137 -46.36 -42.40 -11.26
CA GLU A 137 -47.05 -42.70 -12.52
C GLU A 137 -47.13 -44.22 -12.76
N GLU A 138 -46.03 -44.95 -12.57
CA GLU A 138 -46.01 -46.42 -12.69
C GLU A 138 -46.94 -47.07 -11.65
N ALA A 139 -46.90 -46.63 -10.40
CA ALA A 139 -47.79 -47.12 -9.34
C ALA A 139 -49.26 -46.87 -9.67
N LEU A 140 -49.58 -45.71 -10.25
CA LEU A 140 -50.93 -45.33 -10.64
C LEU A 140 -51.44 -46.16 -11.81
N ASP A 141 -50.60 -46.45 -12.80
CA ASP A 141 -50.95 -47.34 -13.92
C ASP A 141 -51.15 -48.78 -13.45
N LYS A 142 -50.33 -49.26 -12.51
CA LYS A 142 -50.54 -50.55 -11.86
C LYS A 142 -51.89 -50.61 -11.15
N ALA A 143 -52.19 -49.64 -10.30
CA ALA A 143 -53.46 -49.56 -9.58
C ALA A 143 -54.67 -49.50 -10.53
N ARG A 144 -54.55 -48.79 -11.65
CA ARG A 144 -55.59 -48.77 -12.71
C ARG A 144 -55.79 -50.15 -13.31
N SER A 145 -54.73 -50.86 -13.65
CA SER A 145 -54.83 -52.20 -14.23
C SER A 145 -55.47 -53.20 -13.25
N GLU A 146 -55.09 -53.16 -11.98
CA GLU A 146 -55.69 -53.96 -10.91
C GLU A 146 -57.19 -53.65 -10.76
N ALA A 147 -57.57 -52.37 -10.72
CA ALA A 147 -58.97 -51.96 -10.66
C ALA A 147 -59.79 -52.45 -11.87
N THR A 148 -59.20 -52.50 -13.07
CA THR A 148 -59.89 -53.06 -14.25
C THR A 148 -60.07 -54.57 -14.15
N ALA A 149 -59.07 -55.30 -13.63
CA ALA A 149 -59.15 -56.74 -13.41
C ALA A 149 -60.22 -57.08 -12.36
N ASP A 150 -60.22 -56.38 -11.21
CA ASP A 150 -61.20 -56.56 -10.15
C ASP A 150 -62.63 -56.27 -10.63
N ARG A 151 -62.80 -55.24 -11.48
CA ARG A 151 -64.10 -54.93 -12.08
C ARG A 151 -64.58 -56.05 -12.99
N ALA A 152 -63.70 -56.65 -13.78
CA ALA A 152 -64.03 -57.78 -14.64
C ALA A 152 -64.40 -59.04 -13.83
N GLU A 153 -63.66 -59.32 -12.74
CA GLU A 153 -64.00 -60.43 -11.83
C GLU A 153 -65.35 -60.20 -11.13
N LEU A 154 -65.63 -58.98 -10.68
CA LEU A 154 -66.93 -58.61 -10.11
C LEU A 154 -68.08 -58.82 -11.12
N GLU A 155 -67.88 -58.49 -12.40
CA GLU A 155 -68.89 -58.77 -13.44
C GLU A 155 -69.13 -60.27 -13.63
N LYS A 156 -68.08 -61.10 -13.62
CA LYS A 156 -68.23 -62.57 -13.67
C LYS A 156 -69.00 -63.11 -12.47
N VAL A 157 -68.68 -62.64 -11.27
CA VAL A 157 -69.36 -63.06 -10.03
C VAL A 157 -70.84 -62.65 -10.06
N LYS A 158 -71.16 -61.44 -10.52
CA LYS A 158 -72.56 -61.00 -10.69
C LYS A 158 -73.30 -61.90 -11.69
N ALA A 159 -72.71 -62.15 -12.85
CA ALA A 159 -73.33 -63.02 -13.86
C ALA A 159 -73.56 -64.46 -13.33
N ALA A 160 -72.60 -65.01 -12.58
CA ALA A 160 -72.74 -66.32 -11.96
C ALA A 160 -73.84 -66.34 -10.88
N ALA A 161 -73.93 -65.27 -10.07
CA ALA A 161 -74.98 -65.12 -9.07
C ALA A 161 -76.37 -65.00 -9.71
N ASP A 162 -76.51 -64.22 -10.78
CA ASP A 162 -77.76 -64.08 -11.53
C ASP A 162 -78.19 -65.42 -12.16
N ALA A 163 -77.25 -66.18 -12.73
CA ALA A 163 -77.52 -67.51 -13.28
C ALA A 163 -77.94 -68.52 -12.20
N ALA A 164 -77.30 -68.49 -11.03
CA ALA A 164 -77.66 -69.33 -9.89
C ALA A 164 -79.06 -68.96 -9.35
N ALA A 165 -79.38 -67.66 -9.25
CA ALA A 165 -80.69 -67.18 -8.85
C ALA A 165 -81.79 -67.64 -9.82
N ALA A 166 -81.55 -67.53 -11.14
CA ALA A 166 -82.48 -68.03 -12.15
C ALA A 166 -82.71 -69.56 -12.06
N THR A 167 -81.64 -70.32 -11.82
CA THR A 167 -81.71 -71.78 -11.63
C THR A 167 -82.52 -72.13 -10.37
N ALA A 168 -82.26 -71.44 -9.26
CA ALA A 168 -83.00 -71.63 -8.02
C ALA A 168 -84.49 -71.32 -8.18
N ALA A 169 -84.83 -70.21 -8.86
CA ALA A 169 -86.22 -69.84 -9.16
C ALA A 169 -86.93 -70.92 -9.99
N SER A 170 -86.27 -71.44 -11.03
CA SER A 170 -86.80 -72.55 -11.84
C SER A 170 -87.07 -73.80 -11.01
N ARG A 171 -86.14 -74.17 -10.12
CA ARG A 171 -86.30 -75.34 -9.25
C ARG A 171 -87.43 -75.18 -8.23
N ILE A 172 -87.59 -73.97 -7.68
CA ILE A 172 -88.70 -73.66 -6.77
C ILE A 172 -90.03 -73.85 -7.51
N ALA A 173 -90.18 -73.28 -8.71
CA ALA A 173 -91.39 -73.43 -9.51
C ALA A 173 -91.71 -74.90 -9.83
N GLU A 174 -90.69 -75.69 -10.19
CA GLU A 174 -90.85 -77.13 -10.44
C GLU A 174 -91.32 -77.88 -9.17
N LEU A 175 -90.72 -77.58 -8.01
CA LEU A 175 -91.12 -78.18 -6.73
C LEU A 175 -92.55 -77.78 -6.34
N GLU A 176 -92.94 -76.52 -6.56
CA GLU A 176 -94.31 -76.04 -6.33
C GLU A 176 -95.34 -76.75 -7.23
N ASP A 177 -95.00 -77.01 -8.50
CA ASP A 177 -95.83 -77.79 -9.41
C ASP A 177 -95.96 -79.25 -8.96
N GLN A 178 -94.85 -79.87 -8.54
CA GLN A 178 -94.83 -81.24 -8.00
C GLN A 178 -95.70 -81.35 -6.75
N LEU A 179 -95.64 -80.37 -5.85
CA LEU A 179 -96.45 -80.34 -4.64
C LEU A 179 -97.95 -80.26 -4.97
N ARG A 180 -98.33 -79.38 -5.91
CA ARG A 180 -99.72 -79.25 -6.37
C ARG A 180 -100.27 -80.54 -6.98
N HIS A 181 -99.44 -81.34 -7.64
CA HIS A 181 -99.83 -82.64 -8.20
C HIS A 181 -99.86 -83.78 -7.17
N ALA A 182 -99.15 -83.63 -6.05
CA ALA A 182 -99.17 -84.60 -4.95
C ALA A 182 -100.36 -84.41 -4.00
N GLU A 183 -100.96 -83.21 -3.97
CA GLU A 183 -102.10 -82.84 -3.12
C GLU A 183 -103.48 -82.95 -3.81
N ALA A 184 -103.51 -83.29 -5.11
CA ALA A 184 -104.72 -83.51 -5.93
C ALA A 184 -105.06 -85.00 -6.09
#